data_AF-A0A1K2HLP0-F1
#
_entry.id   AF-A0A1K2HLP0-F1
#
_cell.length_a   1.000
_cell.length_b   1.000
_cell.length_c   1.000
_cell.angle_alpha   90.00
_cell.angle_beta   90.00
_cell.angle_gamma   90.00
#
_symmetry.space_group_name_H-M   'P 1'
#
loop_
_entity.id
_entity.type
_entity.pdbx_description
1 polymer ?
#
loop_
_entity_poly.entity_id
_entity_poly.type
_entity_poly.pdbx_seq_one_letter_code
_entity_poly.pdbx_strand_id
1 'polypeptide(L)'
;MPESQPTDSRSSLIGAVKTYLGFFVLLALIMESVLGAVALKTVGQTQWLAVSGMLGVLVLLILLVGAFAYFKPHALLQDAQQVSQPAANTPLQDFCARLEGYWWENIKQDEVSALSFLEIRADPSSGTVKLQGKAYDKQGQLAANWESVASCVNLPDRKLFYYWRGLHPSRPNEPYEGFGELSLESVDGRIDKGSGFFFDCKVTEMALTTRKSFILQRASKKDCTIMHGDDAEAVTALVRQQLA
;
A
#
# COMPACT_ATOMS: atom_id res chain seq x y z
N MET A 1 25.02 17.88 -10.85
CA MET A 1 24.89 17.73 -9.38
C MET A 1 24.33 16.36 -9.11
N PRO A 2 25.05 15.44 -8.43
CA PRO A 2 24.52 14.12 -8.14
C PRO A 2 23.64 14.18 -6.89
N GLU A 3 22.43 13.67 -7.04
CA GLU A 3 21.36 13.59 -6.07
C GLU A 3 21.62 12.43 -5.09
N SER A 4 21.65 12.75 -3.80
CA SER A 4 21.88 11.79 -2.72
C SER A 4 20.57 11.09 -2.30
N GLN A 5 20.51 9.78 -2.46
CA GLN A 5 19.55 8.86 -1.82
C GLN A 5 20.34 7.88 -0.91
N PRO A 6 19.78 7.23 0.13
CA PRO A 6 18.51 7.47 0.85
C PRO A 6 18.67 7.48 2.40
N THR A 7 17.79 8.17 3.10
CA THR A 7 17.72 8.23 4.59
C THR A 7 16.93 7.08 5.23
N ASP A 8 16.30 6.21 4.45
CA ASP A 8 15.39 5.16 4.96
C ASP A 8 16.10 3.93 5.53
N SER A 9 17.37 3.70 5.21
CA SER A 9 18.14 2.58 5.79
C SER A 9 18.48 2.79 7.27
N ARG A 10 18.38 4.03 7.79
CA ARG A 10 18.73 4.33 9.19
C ARG A 10 17.58 4.04 10.16
N SER A 11 16.33 4.17 9.74
CA SER A 11 15.16 3.96 10.60
C SER A 11 14.90 2.48 10.88
N SER A 12 15.09 1.61 9.88
CA SER A 12 15.00 0.15 10.03
C SER A 12 16.14 -0.42 10.90
N LEU A 13 17.34 0.17 10.83
CA LEU A 13 18.47 -0.15 11.71
C LEU A 13 18.18 0.20 13.17
N ILE A 14 17.49 1.32 13.45
CA ILE A 14 17.09 1.72 14.80
C ILE A 14 15.97 0.81 15.35
N GLY A 15 15.11 0.27 14.49
CA GLY A 15 14.08 -0.70 14.88
C GLY A 15 14.64 -2.01 15.43
N ALA A 16 15.69 -2.54 14.81
CA ALA A 16 16.34 -3.78 15.25
C ALA A 16 16.91 -3.67 16.68
N VAL A 17 17.49 -2.53 17.05
CA VAL A 17 18.09 -2.29 18.40
C VAL A 17 17.05 -2.23 19.52
N LYS A 18 15.76 -2.02 19.20
CA LYS A 18 14.67 -1.96 20.19
C LYS A 18 14.18 -3.35 20.62
N THR A 19 14.58 -4.40 19.92
CA THR A 19 14.27 -5.78 20.33
C THR A 19 15.31 -6.27 21.32
N TYR A 20 14.89 -7.09 22.30
CA TYR A 20 15.83 -7.72 23.24
C TYR A 20 16.93 -8.52 22.51
N LEU A 21 16.59 -9.10 21.36
CA LEU A 21 17.53 -9.84 20.51
C LEU A 21 18.53 -8.91 19.82
N GLY A 22 18.08 -7.80 19.23
CA GLY A 22 18.98 -6.85 18.56
C GLY A 22 19.89 -6.09 19.52
N PHE A 23 19.41 -5.72 20.72
CA PHE A 23 20.25 -5.17 21.79
C PHE A 23 21.34 -6.17 22.21
N PHE A 24 21.01 -7.45 22.28
CA PHE A 24 21.94 -8.51 22.66
C PHE A 24 23.02 -8.75 21.60
N VAL A 25 22.64 -8.83 20.32
CA VAL A 25 23.59 -8.96 19.20
C VAL A 25 24.54 -7.76 19.17
N LEU A 26 24.02 -6.54 19.40
CA LEU A 26 24.84 -5.34 19.49
C LEU A 26 25.86 -5.43 20.63
N LEU A 27 25.44 -5.87 21.82
CA LEU A 27 26.33 -6.03 22.98
C LEU A 27 27.41 -7.09 22.71
N ALA A 28 27.06 -8.20 22.07
CA ALA A 28 28.00 -9.26 21.70
C ALA A 28 29.06 -8.75 20.73
N LEU A 29 28.66 -8.01 19.69
CA LEU A 29 29.58 -7.41 18.70
C LEU A 29 30.52 -6.38 19.33
N ILE A 30 30.04 -5.57 20.27
CA ILE A 30 30.86 -4.60 21.01
C ILE A 30 31.89 -5.35 21.86
N MET A 31 31.46 -6.36 22.62
CA MET A 31 32.36 -7.16 23.45
C MET A 31 33.43 -7.88 22.62
N GLU A 32 33.04 -8.49 21.51
CA GLU A 32 33.96 -9.16 20.59
C GLU A 32 34.99 -8.19 20.00
N SER A 33 34.55 -7.00 19.59
CA SER A 33 35.44 -5.96 19.05
C SER A 33 36.49 -5.51 20.07
N VAL A 34 36.09 -5.31 21.33
CA VAL A 34 37.01 -4.93 22.42
C VAL A 34 37.99 -6.06 22.73
N LEU A 35 37.50 -7.30 22.85
CA LEU A 35 38.34 -8.46 23.16
C LEU A 35 39.30 -8.79 22.02
N GLY A 36 38.86 -8.69 20.76
CA GLY A 36 39.71 -8.87 19.59
C GLY A 36 40.84 -7.84 19.53
N ALA A 37 40.55 -6.57 19.84
CA ALA A 37 41.58 -5.52 19.91
C ALA A 37 42.61 -5.78 21.03
N VAL A 38 42.20 -6.34 22.17
CA VAL A 38 43.10 -6.70 23.27
C VAL A 38 43.95 -7.93 22.92
N ALA A 39 43.37 -8.93 22.25
CA ALA A 39 44.07 -10.13 21.81
C ALA A 39 45.19 -9.80 20.79
N LEU A 40 44.94 -8.86 19.87
CA LEU A 40 45.95 -8.43 18.89
C LEU A 40 47.15 -7.69 19.51
N LYS A 41 46.99 -7.11 20.70
CA LYS A 41 48.05 -6.36 21.39
C LYS A 41 48.85 -7.19 22.40
N THR A 42 48.49 -8.44 22.62
CA THR A 42 49.15 -9.32 23.60
C THR A 42 49.97 -10.40 22.90
N VAL A 43 51.23 -10.57 23.29
CA VAL A 43 52.15 -11.58 22.73
C VAL A 43 52.66 -12.46 23.87
N GLY A 44 52.68 -13.78 23.66
CA GLY A 44 53.22 -14.76 24.62
C GLY A 44 52.16 -15.42 25.51
N GLN A 45 52.52 -15.80 26.73
CA GLN A 45 51.66 -16.59 27.65
C GLN A 45 50.33 -15.89 27.99
N THR A 46 50.27 -14.57 27.89
CA THR A 46 49.06 -13.76 28.08
C THR A 46 48.06 -13.88 26.92
N GLN A 47 48.51 -14.24 25.71
CA GLN A 47 47.64 -14.46 24.55
C GLN A 47 46.75 -15.70 24.74
N TRP A 48 47.30 -16.78 25.32
CA TRP A 48 46.51 -17.98 25.62
C TRP A 48 45.42 -17.71 26.66
N LEU A 49 45.72 -16.88 27.67
CA LEU A 49 44.73 -16.42 28.65
C LEU A 49 43.64 -15.57 27.99
N ALA A 50 44.00 -14.68 27.05
CA ALA A 50 43.06 -13.85 26.31
C ALA A 50 42.12 -14.69 25.42
N VAL A 51 42.66 -15.68 24.70
CA VAL A 51 41.86 -16.60 23.87
C VAL A 51 40.93 -17.46 24.72
N SER A 52 41.42 -17.96 25.85
CA SER A 52 40.59 -18.76 26.78
C SER A 52 39.48 -17.92 27.41
N GLY A 53 39.76 -16.64 27.72
CA GLY A 53 38.75 -15.69 28.18
C GLY A 53 37.67 -15.42 27.13
N MET A 54 38.05 -15.25 25.87
CA MET A 54 37.12 -15.05 24.76
C MET A 54 36.20 -16.27 24.56
N LEU A 55 36.76 -17.48 24.59
CA LEU A 55 35.96 -18.71 24.49
C LEU A 55 34.99 -18.87 25.68
N GLY A 56 35.44 -18.53 26.89
CA GLY A 56 34.62 -18.55 28.09
C GLY A 56 33.43 -17.58 28.02
N VAL A 57 33.66 -16.36 27.54
CA VAL A 57 32.59 -15.37 27.31
C VAL A 57 31.59 -15.89 26.27
N LEU A 58 32.06 -16.47 25.16
CA LEU A 58 31.18 -17.02 24.13
C LEU A 58 30.28 -18.14 24.68
N VAL A 59 30.85 -19.09 25.43
CA VAL A 59 30.08 -20.18 26.03
C VAL A 59 29.08 -19.65 27.05
N LEU A 60 29.48 -18.70 27.90
CA LEU A 60 28.58 -18.06 28.87
C LEU A 60 27.41 -17.37 28.17
N LEU A 61 27.69 -16.69 27.06
CA LEU A 61 26.71 -15.95 26.26
C LEU A 61 25.72 -16.91 25.59
N ILE A 62 26.19 -18.03 25.04
CA ILE A 62 25.33 -19.11 24.51
C ILE A 62 24.45 -19.70 25.60
N LEU A 63 25.00 -19.99 26.79
CA LEU A 63 24.23 -20.52 27.91
C LEU A 63 23.18 -19.53 28.41
N LEU A 64 23.50 -18.24 28.46
CA LEU A 64 22.56 -17.19 28.87
C LEU A 64 21.39 -17.09 27.87
N VAL A 65 21.68 -17.08 26.56
CA VAL A 65 20.63 -17.10 25.52
C VAL A 65 19.81 -18.37 25.59
N GLY A 66 20.45 -19.53 25.72
CA GLY A 66 19.77 -20.82 25.86
C GLY A 66 18.85 -20.85 27.08
N ALA A 67 19.31 -20.35 28.22
CA ALA A 67 18.50 -20.21 29.42
C ALA A 67 17.34 -19.22 29.19
N PHE A 68 17.59 -18.07 28.56
CA PHE A 68 16.52 -17.09 28.28
C PHE A 68 15.46 -17.65 27.32
N ALA A 69 15.88 -18.39 26.29
CA ALA A 69 15.01 -19.10 25.37
C ALA A 69 14.20 -20.19 26.08
N TYR A 70 14.79 -20.87 27.05
CA TYR A 70 14.12 -21.89 27.86
C TYR A 70 13.13 -21.31 28.88
N PHE A 71 13.52 -20.24 29.60
CA PHE A 71 12.71 -19.65 30.68
C PHE A 71 11.67 -18.64 30.20
N LYS A 72 11.86 -18.00 29.04
CA LYS A 72 10.92 -17.02 28.46
C LYS A 72 10.72 -17.26 26.96
N PRO A 73 10.20 -18.42 26.53
CA PRO A 73 9.95 -18.71 25.11
C PRO A 73 8.99 -17.69 24.46
N HIS A 74 8.10 -17.09 25.26
CA HIS A 74 7.15 -16.08 24.80
C HIS A 74 7.79 -14.74 24.39
N ALA A 75 9.00 -14.42 24.84
CA ALA A 75 9.71 -13.19 24.43
C ALA A 75 10.37 -13.31 23.04
N LEU A 76 10.46 -14.53 22.49
CA LEU A 76 11.05 -14.82 21.17
C LEU A 76 9.98 -15.10 20.10
N LEU A 77 8.74 -15.41 20.50
CA LEU A 77 7.65 -15.84 19.61
C LEU A 77 6.61 -14.74 19.33
N GLN A 78 6.68 -13.59 20.01
CA GLN A 78 5.68 -12.51 19.85
C GLN A 78 5.65 -11.90 18.43
N ASP A 79 6.74 -11.95 17.68
CA ASP A 79 6.78 -11.45 16.30
C ASP A 79 6.15 -12.43 15.29
N ALA A 80 6.01 -13.72 15.62
CA ALA A 80 5.47 -14.73 14.71
C ALA A 80 3.96 -14.99 14.91
N GLN A 81 3.38 -14.61 16.06
CA GLN A 81 1.98 -14.94 16.39
C GLN A 81 1.01 -13.74 16.34
N GLN A 82 1.44 -12.55 15.97
CA GLN A 82 0.53 -11.42 15.73
C GLN A 82 -0.35 -11.55 14.47
N VAL A 83 -0.21 -12.61 13.68
CA VAL A 83 -1.02 -12.85 12.47
C VAL A 83 -2.33 -13.60 12.75
N SER A 84 -2.56 -14.10 13.97
CA SER A 84 -3.67 -15.04 14.22
C SER A 84 -4.56 -14.69 15.42
N GLN A 85 -5.06 -13.46 15.47
CA GLN A 85 -6.34 -13.17 16.15
C GLN A 85 -7.28 -12.55 15.11
N PRO A 86 -8.58 -12.92 15.08
CA PRO A 86 -9.57 -12.16 14.32
C PRO A 86 -9.77 -10.84 15.08
N ALA A 87 -8.88 -9.88 14.81
CA ALA A 87 -9.01 -8.53 15.32
C ALA A 87 -10.37 -8.00 14.86
N ALA A 88 -11.12 -7.38 15.77
CA ALA A 88 -12.19 -6.48 15.37
C ALA A 88 -11.64 -5.56 14.27
N ASN A 89 -12.38 -5.42 13.16
CA ASN A 89 -11.96 -4.61 12.03
C ASN A 89 -11.44 -3.27 12.55
N THR A 90 -10.24 -2.89 12.12
CA THR A 90 -9.71 -1.57 12.44
C THR A 90 -10.65 -0.51 11.84
N PRO A 91 -10.73 0.72 12.39
CA PRO A 91 -11.55 1.80 11.82
C PRO A 91 -11.27 2.05 10.32
N LEU A 92 -10.03 1.81 9.89
CA LEU A 92 -9.61 1.86 8.49
C LEU A 92 -10.24 0.72 7.67
N GLN A 93 -10.19 -0.53 8.15
CA GLN A 93 -10.80 -1.68 7.47
C GLN A 93 -12.31 -1.51 7.35
N ASP A 94 -12.98 -1.05 8.41
CA ASP A 94 -14.42 -0.75 8.36
C ASP A 94 -14.75 0.35 7.36
N PHE A 95 -13.90 1.37 7.26
CA PHE A 95 -14.05 2.41 6.25
C PHE A 95 -13.89 1.85 4.84
N CYS A 96 -12.85 1.05 4.60
CA CYS A 96 -12.62 0.41 3.30
C CYS A 96 -13.79 -0.52 2.91
N ALA A 97 -14.30 -1.31 3.86
CA ALA A 97 -15.46 -2.18 3.66
C ALA A 97 -16.73 -1.38 3.26
N ARG A 98 -16.94 -0.18 3.83
CA ARG A 98 -18.06 0.68 3.43
C ARG A 98 -17.91 1.25 2.01
N LEU A 99 -16.69 1.36 1.49
CA LEU A 99 -16.45 1.82 0.11
C LEU A 99 -16.68 0.74 -0.94
N GLU A 100 -16.69 -0.52 -0.53
CA GLU A 100 -16.80 -1.63 -1.47
C GLU A 100 -18.06 -1.54 -2.34
N GLY A 101 -17.88 -1.96 -3.59
CA GLY A 101 -18.94 -2.05 -4.59
C GLY A 101 -18.67 -1.19 -5.81
N TYR A 102 -19.74 -0.96 -6.57
CA TYR A 102 -19.69 -0.31 -7.87
C TYR A 102 -20.15 1.14 -7.80
N TRP A 103 -19.51 1.97 -8.60
CA TRP A 103 -19.66 3.42 -8.58
C TRP A 103 -19.67 3.97 -10.00
N TRP A 104 -20.48 5.01 -10.18
CA TRP A 104 -20.47 5.90 -11.33
C TRP A 104 -19.61 7.11 -11.03
N GLU A 105 -18.62 7.35 -11.89
CA GLU A 105 -17.74 8.51 -11.89
C GLU A 105 -18.07 9.38 -13.10
N ASN A 106 -18.73 10.51 -12.86
CA ASN A 106 -19.07 11.48 -13.91
C ASN A 106 -17.93 12.51 -14.02
N ILE A 107 -17.21 12.46 -15.12
CA ILE A 107 -15.98 13.23 -15.36
C ILE A 107 -16.36 14.53 -16.06
N LYS A 108 -16.13 15.65 -15.37
CA LYS A 108 -16.51 16.97 -15.88
C LYS A 108 -15.55 17.42 -16.97
N GLN A 109 -16.14 18.01 -18.01
CA GLN A 109 -15.43 18.71 -19.10
C GLN A 109 -14.50 17.80 -19.94
N ASP A 110 -14.72 16.49 -19.95
CA ASP A 110 -14.02 15.56 -20.84
C ASP A 110 -14.95 15.05 -21.95
N GLU A 111 -14.42 14.99 -23.16
CA GLU A 111 -15.12 14.44 -24.34
C GLU A 111 -14.76 12.97 -24.57
N VAL A 112 -13.57 12.55 -24.13
CA VAL A 112 -13.02 11.21 -24.41
C VAL A 112 -13.46 10.21 -23.34
N SER A 113 -13.45 10.60 -22.07
CA SER A 113 -13.88 9.78 -20.94
C SER A 113 -14.89 10.56 -20.11
N ALA A 114 -16.15 10.62 -20.55
CA ALA A 114 -17.19 11.42 -19.89
C ALA A 114 -17.79 10.72 -18.65
N LEU A 115 -17.83 9.38 -18.67
CA LEU A 115 -18.35 8.57 -17.57
C LEU A 115 -17.43 7.37 -17.31
N SER A 116 -17.24 6.99 -16.06
CA SER A 116 -16.48 5.80 -15.68
C SER A 116 -17.32 4.94 -14.74
N PHE A 117 -17.39 3.65 -15.04
CA PHE A 117 -17.99 2.64 -14.15
C PHE A 117 -16.84 1.91 -13.46
N LEU A 118 -16.74 2.08 -12.15
CA LEU A 118 -15.62 1.55 -11.37
C LEU A 118 -16.08 0.69 -10.21
N GLU A 119 -15.24 -0.27 -9.86
CA GLU A 119 -15.36 -1.11 -8.69
C GLU A 119 -14.28 -0.74 -7.69
N ILE A 120 -14.68 -0.56 -6.43
CA ILE A 120 -13.79 -0.43 -5.29
C ILE A 120 -13.89 -1.74 -4.50
N ARG A 121 -12.75 -2.36 -4.21
CA ARG A 121 -12.65 -3.59 -3.40
C ARG A 121 -11.67 -3.37 -2.25
N ALA A 122 -11.94 -3.90 -1.07
CA ALA A 122 -10.90 -3.96 -0.05
C ALA A 122 -9.74 -4.83 -0.52
N ASP A 123 -8.53 -4.42 -0.20
CA ASP A 123 -7.32 -5.18 -0.43
C ASP A 123 -6.72 -5.57 0.93
N PRO A 124 -6.97 -6.81 1.40
CA PRO A 124 -6.44 -7.28 2.68
C PRO A 124 -4.92 -7.26 2.74
N SER A 125 -4.22 -7.33 1.60
CA SER A 125 -2.76 -7.38 1.55
C SER A 125 -2.12 -6.01 1.79
N SER A 126 -2.73 -4.94 1.27
CA SER A 126 -2.29 -3.56 1.51
C SER A 126 -2.95 -2.92 2.73
N GLY A 127 -4.06 -3.49 3.23
CA GLY A 127 -4.89 -2.90 4.27
C GLY A 127 -5.70 -1.69 3.80
N THR A 128 -5.83 -1.50 2.47
CA THR A 128 -6.55 -0.37 1.84
C THR A 128 -7.58 -0.88 0.82
N VAL A 129 -7.73 -0.21 -0.32
CA VAL A 129 -8.66 -0.58 -1.40
C VAL A 129 -7.96 -0.65 -2.75
N LYS A 130 -8.44 -1.52 -3.63
CA LYS A 130 -8.09 -1.54 -5.04
C LYS A 130 -9.26 -1.02 -5.87
N LEU A 131 -8.95 -0.17 -6.85
CA LEU A 131 -9.90 0.41 -7.79
C LEU A 131 -9.63 -0.17 -9.17
N GLN A 132 -10.70 -0.44 -9.91
CA GLN A 132 -10.64 -0.77 -11.33
C GLN A 132 -11.87 -0.24 -12.03
N GLY A 133 -11.75 0.20 -13.28
CA GLY A 133 -12.88 0.78 -13.98
C GLY A 133 -12.77 0.74 -15.48
N LYS A 134 -13.93 1.01 -16.09
CA LYS A 134 -14.12 1.20 -17.53
C LYS A 134 -14.62 2.60 -17.77
N ALA A 135 -13.90 3.39 -18.55
CA ALA A 135 -14.31 4.72 -18.96
C ALA A 135 -15.00 4.68 -20.33
N TYR A 136 -16.01 5.52 -20.50
CA TYR A 136 -16.86 5.60 -21.67
C TYR A 136 -16.93 7.04 -22.17
N ASP A 137 -17.04 7.18 -23.49
CA ASP A 137 -17.25 8.47 -24.14
C ASP A 137 -18.71 8.94 -24.04
N LYS A 138 -19.00 10.13 -24.57
CA LYS A 138 -20.37 10.69 -24.60
C LYS A 138 -21.34 9.86 -25.43
N GLN A 139 -20.84 9.00 -26.32
CA GLN A 139 -21.62 8.11 -27.18
C GLN A 139 -21.86 6.75 -26.52
N GLY A 140 -21.35 6.54 -25.30
CA GLY A 140 -21.47 5.29 -24.55
C GLY A 140 -20.53 4.18 -25.02
N GLN A 141 -19.53 4.50 -25.83
CA GLN A 141 -18.52 3.55 -26.28
C GLN A 141 -17.39 3.45 -25.27
N LEU A 142 -16.79 2.27 -25.16
CA LEU A 142 -15.66 2.03 -24.26
C LEU A 142 -14.44 2.85 -24.72
N ALA A 143 -14.03 3.80 -23.90
CA ALA A 143 -12.90 4.68 -24.15
C ALA A 143 -11.61 4.15 -23.53
N ALA A 144 -11.67 3.63 -22.29
CA ALA A 144 -10.48 3.14 -21.58
C ALA A 144 -10.81 2.05 -20.55
N ASN A 145 -9.82 1.22 -20.23
CA ASN A 145 -9.81 0.39 -19.03
C ASN A 145 -8.69 0.89 -18.13
N TRP A 146 -8.92 0.94 -16.82
CA TRP A 146 -7.93 1.42 -15.86
C TRP A 146 -7.99 0.67 -14.53
N GLU A 147 -6.89 0.69 -13.80
CA GLU A 147 -6.79 0.16 -12.43
C GLU A 147 -5.87 1.02 -11.57
N SER A 148 -6.11 1.01 -10.27
CA SER A 148 -5.14 1.53 -9.29
C SER A 148 -3.98 0.56 -9.14
N VAL A 149 -2.76 1.10 -9.13
CA VAL A 149 -1.53 0.39 -8.79
C VAL A 149 -1.23 0.51 -7.29
N ALA A 150 -1.57 1.65 -6.69
CA ALA A 150 -1.43 1.88 -5.26
C ALA A 150 -2.56 2.80 -4.76
N SER A 151 -2.91 2.67 -3.48
CA SER A 151 -3.88 3.53 -2.82
C SER A 151 -3.54 3.77 -1.35
N CYS A 152 -4.01 4.89 -0.82
CA CYS A 152 -3.88 5.27 0.58
C CYS A 152 -5.13 6.00 1.05
N VAL A 153 -5.54 5.75 2.29
CA VAL A 153 -6.71 6.40 2.90
C VAL A 153 -6.25 7.34 4.01
N ASN A 154 -6.69 8.59 3.93
CA ASN A 154 -6.68 9.53 5.05
C ASN A 154 -8.06 9.49 5.70
N LEU A 155 -8.17 8.72 6.78
CA LEU A 155 -9.43 8.48 7.49
C LEU A 155 -10.01 9.76 8.14
N PRO A 156 -9.24 10.61 8.84
CA PRO A 156 -9.75 11.88 9.38
C PRO A 156 -10.48 12.75 8.35
N ASP A 157 -9.91 12.86 7.15
CA ASP A 157 -10.48 13.69 6.08
C ASP A 157 -11.44 12.92 5.17
N ARG A 158 -11.61 11.60 5.39
CA ARG A 158 -12.34 10.66 4.53
C ARG A 158 -11.91 10.79 3.06
N LYS A 159 -10.60 10.85 2.85
CA LYS A 159 -9.99 10.94 1.53
C LYS A 159 -9.33 9.63 1.13
N LEU A 160 -9.50 9.28 -0.13
CA LEU A 160 -8.79 8.22 -0.80
C LEU A 160 -7.85 8.84 -1.84
N PHE A 161 -6.58 8.50 -1.77
CA PHE A 161 -5.57 8.84 -2.76
C PHE A 161 -5.18 7.58 -3.50
N TYR A 162 -4.96 7.68 -4.80
CA TYR A 162 -4.57 6.54 -5.61
C TYR A 162 -3.65 6.95 -6.76
N TYR A 163 -2.74 6.05 -7.13
CA TYR A 163 -2.02 6.10 -8.38
C TYR A 163 -2.60 5.03 -9.30
N TRP A 164 -2.88 5.40 -10.54
CA TRP A 164 -3.58 4.55 -11.51
C TRP A 164 -2.84 4.47 -12.83
N ARG A 165 -3.12 3.40 -13.56
CA ARG A 165 -2.70 3.19 -14.95
C ARG A 165 -3.89 2.77 -15.79
N GLY A 166 -3.89 3.15 -17.05
CA GLY A 166 -4.96 2.85 -17.98
C GLY A 166 -4.49 2.70 -19.41
N LEU A 167 -5.34 2.06 -20.20
CA LEU A 167 -5.12 1.78 -21.62
C LEU A 167 -6.39 2.14 -22.39
N HIS A 168 -6.22 2.77 -23.55
CA HIS A 168 -7.28 2.97 -24.52
C HIS A 168 -7.35 1.76 -25.46
N PRO A 169 -8.46 1.00 -25.53
CA PRO A 169 -8.58 -0.13 -26.44
C PRO A 169 -8.35 0.22 -27.92
N SER A 170 -8.73 1.43 -28.34
CA SER A 170 -8.49 1.93 -29.69
C SER A 170 -7.04 2.34 -29.95
N ARG A 171 -6.24 2.54 -28.89
CA ARG A 171 -4.85 3.02 -28.92
C ARG A 171 -4.00 2.26 -27.88
N PRO A 172 -3.82 0.94 -28.03
CA PRO A 172 -3.22 0.09 -27.00
C PRO A 172 -1.75 0.41 -26.69
N ASN A 173 -1.05 1.10 -27.60
CA ASN A 173 0.35 1.49 -27.44
C ASN A 173 0.52 2.88 -26.79
N GLU A 174 -0.57 3.53 -26.38
CA GLU A 174 -0.54 4.81 -25.67
C GLU A 174 -0.88 4.58 -24.20
N PRO A 175 0.12 4.36 -23.32
CA PRO A 175 -0.13 4.19 -21.90
C PRO A 175 -0.47 5.54 -21.24
N TYR A 176 -1.48 5.50 -20.37
CA TYR A 176 -1.89 6.61 -19.54
C TYR A 176 -1.78 6.23 -18.07
N GLU A 177 -1.45 7.22 -17.25
CA GLU A 177 -1.36 7.06 -15.80
C GLU A 177 -1.62 8.37 -15.08
N GLY A 178 -1.74 8.31 -13.77
CA GLY A 178 -1.72 9.51 -12.96
C GLY A 178 -2.12 9.30 -11.52
N PHE A 179 -2.29 10.42 -10.84
CA PHE A 179 -2.67 10.47 -9.44
C PHE A 179 -4.11 10.95 -9.31
N GLY A 180 -4.88 10.33 -8.43
CA GLY A 180 -6.25 10.71 -8.10
C GLY A 180 -6.43 10.97 -6.61
N GLU A 181 -7.32 11.92 -6.33
CA GLU A 181 -7.84 12.22 -4.99
C GLU A 181 -9.37 12.14 -5.04
N LEU A 182 -9.93 11.39 -4.10
CA LEU A 182 -11.36 11.22 -3.89
C LEU A 182 -11.71 11.64 -2.46
N SER A 183 -12.61 12.60 -2.33
CA SER A 183 -13.25 12.98 -1.07
C SER A 183 -14.62 12.34 -0.97
N LEU A 184 -14.90 11.68 0.16
CA LEU A 184 -16.10 10.87 0.34
C LEU A 184 -17.11 11.56 1.26
N GLU A 185 -18.36 11.59 0.81
CA GLU A 185 -19.47 12.15 1.56
C GLU A 185 -20.16 11.05 2.34
N SER A 186 -20.27 11.23 3.65
CA SER A 186 -20.91 10.27 4.56
C SER A 186 -22.12 10.91 5.22
N VAL A 187 -23.29 10.32 5.01
CA VAL A 187 -24.56 10.69 5.68
C VAL A 187 -25.05 9.48 6.45
N ASP A 188 -25.28 9.62 7.76
CA ASP A 188 -25.72 8.53 8.65
C ASP A 188 -24.85 7.26 8.56
N GLY A 189 -23.54 7.44 8.39
CA GLY A 189 -22.57 6.34 8.26
C GLY A 189 -22.57 5.62 6.90
N ARG A 190 -23.45 6.01 5.97
CA ARG A 190 -23.45 5.52 4.59
C ARG A 190 -22.60 6.42 3.71
N ILE A 191 -21.80 5.79 2.85
CA ILE A 191 -20.98 6.47 1.86
C ILE A 191 -21.56 6.10 0.50
N ASP A 192 -22.31 7.03 -0.09
CA ASP A 192 -23.03 6.83 -1.35
C ASP A 192 -22.68 7.89 -2.41
N LYS A 193 -21.91 8.91 -2.03
CA LYS A 193 -21.45 10.01 -2.90
C LYS A 193 -20.02 10.41 -2.58
N GLY A 194 -19.36 11.03 -3.54
CA GLY A 194 -18.07 11.66 -3.38
C GLY A 194 -17.75 12.60 -4.52
N SER A 195 -16.62 13.26 -4.42
CA SER A 195 -16.09 14.10 -5.49
C SER A 195 -14.57 14.11 -5.44
N GLY A 196 -13.95 14.43 -6.56
CA GLY A 196 -12.51 14.33 -6.64
C GLY A 196 -11.94 14.89 -7.91
N PHE A 197 -10.65 14.62 -8.09
CA PHE A 197 -9.96 14.86 -9.34
C PHE A 197 -8.91 13.79 -9.58
N PHE A 198 -8.51 13.62 -10.83
CA PHE A 198 -7.33 12.87 -11.19
C PHE A 198 -6.52 13.60 -12.25
N PHE A 199 -5.23 13.32 -12.29
CA PHE A 199 -4.37 13.68 -13.39
C PHE A 199 -4.40 12.59 -14.44
N ASP A 200 -4.55 12.99 -15.69
CA ASP A 200 -4.51 12.14 -16.87
C ASP A 200 -3.25 12.48 -17.67
N CYS A 201 -2.21 11.66 -17.49
CA CYS A 201 -0.89 11.84 -18.07
C CYS A 201 -0.64 10.79 -19.14
N LYS A 202 -0.42 11.24 -20.38
CA LYS A 202 0.13 10.39 -21.44
C LYS A 202 1.62 10.20 -21.14
N VAL A 203 2.06 8.98 -20.86
CA VAL A 203 3.43 8.71 -20.40
C VAL A 203 4.48 9.20 -21.41
N THR A 204 4.18 9.13 -22.70
CA THR A 204 5.10 9.58 -23.76
C THR A 204 5.14 11.10 -23.92
N GLU A 205 4.18 11.83 -23.36
CA GLU A 205 3.98 13.28 -23.55
C GLU A 205 3.48 13.93 -22.26
N MET A 206 4.26 13.85 -21.18
CA MET A 206 3.86 14.31 -19.84
C MET A 206 3.46 15.80 -19.79
N ALA A 207 3.97 16.63 -20.72
CA ALA A 207 3.59 18.04 -20.83
C ALA A 207 2.09 18.25 -21.15
N LEU A 208 1.41 17.22 -21.67
CA LEU A 208 -0.02 17.23 -21.97
C LEU A 208 -0.89 16.75 -20.80
N THR A 209 -0.32 16.61 -19.59
CA THR A 209 -1.07 16.18 -18.41
C THR A 209 -2.25 17.11 -18.16
N THR A 210 -3.45 16.52 -18.06
CA THR A 210 -4.67 17.27 -17.73
C THR A 210 -5.15 16.89 -16.34
N ARG A 211 -5.76 17.85 -15.62
CA ARG A 211 -6.44 17.59 -14.36
C ARG A 211 -7.94 17.54 -14.61
N LYS A 212 -8.55 16.40 -14.37
CA LYS A 212 -9.98 16.14 -14.57
C LYS A 212 -10.68 16.06 -13.23
N SER A 213 -11.79 16.78 -13.08
CA SER A 213 -12.61 16.72 -11.86
C SER A 213 -13.79 15.80 -12.09
N PHE A 214 -14.28 15.13 -11.05
CA PHE A 214 -15.40 14.21 -11.18
C PHE A 214 -16.33 14.23 -9.96
N ILE A 215 -17.54 13.73 -10.15
CA ILE A 215 -18.49 13.39 -9.09
C ILE A 215 -18.68 11.88 -9.08
N LEU A 216 -18.69 11.29 -7.88
CA LEU A 216 -18.85 9.87 -7.66
C LEU A 216 -20.21 9.58 -7.03
N GLN A 217 -20.90 8.56 -7.51
CA GLN A 217 -22.17 8.10 -6.96
C GLN A 217 -22.25 6.57 -6.97
N ARG A 218 -22.79 5.97 -5.91
CA ARG A 218 -22.94 4.50 -5.84
C ARG A 218 -23.88 3.99 -6.94
N ALA A 219 -23.46 2.96 -7.67
CA ALA A 219 -24.24 2.36 -8.74
C ALA A 219 -25.41 1.54 -8.19
N SER A 220 -26.52 1.51 -8.93
CA SER A 220 -27.68 0.70 -8.56
C SER A 220 -27.42 -0.79 -8.86
N LYS A 221 -28.10 -1.70 -8.15
CA LYS A 221 -27.99 -3.14 -8.44
C LYS A 221 -28.40 -3.47 -9.88
N LYS A 222 -29.39 -2.74 -10.41
CA LYS A 222 -29.85 -2.88 -11.80
C LYS A 222 -28.74 -2.49 -12.78
N ASP A 223 -28.06 -1.39 -12.49
CA ASP A 223 -26.94 -0.89 -13.31
C ASP A 223 -25.81 -1.92 -13.32
N CYS A 224 -25.46 -2.45 -12.15
CA CYS A 224 -24.44 -3.50 -12.05
C CYS A 224 -24.79 -4.72 -12.91
N THR A 225 -26.04 -5.19 -12.89
CA THR A 225 -26.46 -6.31 -13.74
C THR A 225 -26.27 -6.03 -15.23
N ILE A 226 -26.59 -4.81 -15.68
CA ILE A 226 -26.42 -4.43 -17.09
C ILE A 226 -24.94 -4.33 -17.45
N MET A 227 -24.13 -3.67 -16.61
CA MET A 227 -22.71 -3.43 -16.88
C MET A 227 -21.83 -4.69 -16.86
N HIS A 228 -22.29 -5.76 -16.19
CA HIS A 228 -21.63 -7.07 -16.20
C HIS A 228 -22.24 -8.05 -17.22
N GLY A 229 -23.31 -7.66 -17.91
CA GLY A 229 -23.90 -8.46 -18.98
C GLY A 229 -23.11 -8.35 -20.28
N ASP A 230 -23.46 -9.20 -21.24
CA ASP A 230 -22.83 -9.26 -22.57
C ASP A 230 -23.57 -8.39 -23.61
N ASP A 231 -24.67 -7.73 -23.23
CA ASP A 231 -25.46 -6.87 -24.11
C ASP A 231 -24.85 -5.47 -24.24
N ALA A 232 -24.03 -5.30 -25.28
CA ALA A 232 -23.36 -4.04 -25.57
C ALA A 232 -24.34 -2.87 -25.87
N GLU A 233 -25.52 -3.14 -26.42
CA GLU A 233 -26.53 -2.11 -26.67
C GLU A 233 -27.15 -1.63 -25.36
N ALA A 234 -27.48 -2.56 -24.46
CA ALA A 234 -27.98 -2.22 -23.12
C ALA A 234 -26.95 -1.42 -22.30
N VAL A 235 -25.66 -1.79 -22.38
CA VAL A 235 -24.56 -1.03 -21.75
C VAL A 235 -24.48 0.37 -22.32
N THR A 236 -24.46 0.50 -23.65
CA THR A 236 -24.39 1.81 -24.33
C THR A 236 -25.57 2.70 -23.95
N ALA A 237 -26.79 2.14 -23.93
CA ALA A 237 -27.99 2.86 -23.54
C ALA A 237 -27.95 3.33 -22.09
N LEU A 238 -27.49 2.48 -21.16
CA LEU A 238 -27.35 2.83 -19.75
C LEU A 238 -26.32 3.95 -19.55
N VAL A 239 -25.16 3.87 -20.20
CA VAL A 239 -24.13 4.91 -20.10
C VAL A 239 -24.67 6.25 -20.59
N ARG A 240 -25.37 6.28 -21.73
CA ARG A 240 -26.01 7.51 -22.22
C ARG A 240 -27.07 8.04 -21.26
N GLN A 241 -27.84 7.16 -20.62
CA GLN A 241 -28.81 7.56 -19.60
C GLN A 241 -28.14 8.22 -18.38
N GLN A 242 -26.99 7.71 -17.94
CA GLN A 242 -26.25 8.27 -16.79
C GLN A 242 -25.54 9.60 -17.12
N LEU A 243 -25.34 9.89 -18.40
CA LEU A 243 -24.74 11.13 -18.90
C LEU A 243 -25.75 12.26 -19.16
N ALA A 244 -27.04 11.93 -19.27
CA ALA A 244 -28.13 12.86 -19.55
C ALA A 244 -28.56 13.63 -18.30
#